data_AF-A0A318RIN4-F1
#
_entry.id   AF-A0A318RIN4-F1
#
_cell.length_a   1.000
_cell.length_b   1.000
_cell.length_c   1.000
_cell.angle_alpha   90.00
_cell.angle_beta   90.00
_cell.angle_gamma   90.00
#
_symmetry.space_group_name_H-M   'P 1'
#
loop_
_entity.id
_entity.type
_entity.pdbx_description
1 polymer ?
#
loop_
_entity_poly.entity_id
_entity_poly.type
_entity_poly.pdbx_seq_one_letter_code
_entity_poly.pdbx_strand_id
1 'polypeptide(L)' 'MLRAQDLHKMAWHMHYDEHMSWEQIATELEEPLAAVEKMAAAYAHHTDALAADRQHTLF' A
#
# COMPACT_ATOMS: atom_id res chain seq x y z
N MET A 1 4.10 18.23 -7.96
CA MET A 1 3.96 16.85 -8.47
C MET A 1 3.97 15.94 -7.26
N LEU A 2 2.83 15.34 -6.94
CA LEU A 2 2.73 14.36 -5.86
C LEU A 2 3.65 13.19 -6.25
N ARG A 3 4.60 12.81 -5.39
CA ARG A 3 5.55 11.73 -5.73
C ARG A 3 4.79 10.41 -5.68
N ALA A 4 5.10 9.46 -6.57
CA ALA A 4 4.47 8.14 -6.59
C ALA A 4 4.52 7.41 -5.23
N GLN A 5 5.52 7.69 -4.39
CA GLN A 5 5.59 7.20 -3.01
C GLN A 5 4.46 7.69 -2.11
N ASP A 6 3.99 8.93 -2.29
CA ASP A 6 2.88 9.49 -1.51
C ASP A 6 1.56 8.82 -1.90
N LEU A 7 1.39 8.49 -3.19
CA LEU A 7 0.24 7.72 -3.69
C LEU A 7 0.17 6.32 -3.08
N HIS A 8 1.31 5.61 -2.95
CA HIS A 8 1.33 4.27 -2.35
C HIS A 8 0.88 4.30 -0.89
N LYS A 9 1.37 5.28 -0.12
CA LYS A 9 1.06 5.40 1.30
C LYS A 9 -0.41 5.80 1.50
N MET A 10 -0.94 6.63 0.61
CA MET A 10 -2.33 7.07 0.63
C MET A 10 -3.30 5.94 0.24
N ALA A 11 -2.99 5.18 -0.81
CA ALA A 11 -3.75 3.98 -1.20
C ALA A 11 -3.80 2.95 -0.06
N TRP A 12 -2.67 2.72 0.60
CA TRP A 12 -2.58 1.78 1.72
C TRP A 12 -3.40 2.26 2.92
N HIS A 13 -3.35 3.56 3.25
CA HIS A 13 -4.17 4.14 4.31
C HIS A 13 -5.67 4.05 4.00
N MET A 14 -6.11 4.35 2.78
CA MET A 14 -7.53 4.20 2.41
C MET A 14 -8.00 2.75 2.53
N HIS A 15 -7.16 1.78 2.20
CA HIS A 15 -7.52 0.37 2.34
C HIS A 15 -7.63 -0.06 3.82
N TYR A 16 -6.69 0.37 4.67
CA TYR A 16 -6.61 -0.10 6.05
C TYR A 16 -7.39 0.74 7.07
N ASP A 17 -7.40 2.06 6.94
CA ASP A 17 -8.16 2.95 7.83
C ASP A 17 -9.61 3.08 7.37
N GLU A 18 -9.83 3.31 6.07
CA GLU A 18 -11.18 3.55 5.53
C GLU A 18 -11.88 2.27 5.04
N HIS A 19 -11.18 1.12 5.07
CA HIS A 19 -11.71 -0.18 4.65
C HIS A 19 -12.22 -0.20 3.20
N MET A 20 -11.72 0.71 2.35
CA MET A 20 -12.12 0.80 0.94
C MET A 20 -11.55 -0.35 0.12
N SER A 21 -12.28 -0.80 -0.89
CA SER A 21 -11.76 -1.82 -1.81
C SER A 21 -10.70 -1.24 -2.74
N TRP A 22 -9.80 -2.09 -3.25
CA TRP A 22 -8.78 -1.67 -4.22
C TRP A 22 -9.38 -1.08 -5.51
N GLU A 23 -10.59 -1.52 -5.88
CA GLU A 23 -11.36 -0.97 -7.02
C GLU A 23 -11.82 0.47 -6.77
N GLN A 24 -12.30 0.76 -5.55
CA GLN A 24 -12.68 2.11 -5.16
C GLN A 24 -11.46 3.03 -5.09
N ILE A 25 -10.35 2.53 -4.53
CA ILE A 25 -9.09 3.27 -4.43
C ILE A 25 -8.52 3.55 -5.82
N ALA A 26 -8.57 2.59 -6.75
CA ALA A 26 -8.15 2.81 -8.14
C ALA A 26 -8.99 3.89 -8.83
N THR A 27 -10.29 3.92 -8.57
CA THR A 27 -11.20 4.96 -9.07
C THR A 27 -10.86 6.33 -8.46
N GLU A 28 -10.62 6.39 -7.15
CA GLU A 28 -10.31 7.63 -6.42
C GLU A 28 -8.94 8.22 -6.82
N LEU A 29 -7.97 7.35 -7.12
CA LEU A 29 -6.64 7.75 -7.55
C LEU A 29 -6.54 7.99 -9.06
N GLU A 30 -7.61 7.72 -9.82
CA GLU A 30 -7.64 7.72 -11.29
C GLU A 30 -6.55 6.82 -11.91
N GLU A 31 -6.15 5.77 -11.19
CA GLU A 31 -5.07 4.85 -11.57
C GLU A 31 -5.63 3.49 -12.00
N PRO A 32 -4.93 2.73 -12.85
CA PRO A 32 -5.34 1.39 -13.22
C PRO A 32 -5.35 0.47 -11.99
N LEU A 33 -6.41 -0.32 -11.82
CA LEU A 33 -6.50 -1.32 -10.74
C LEU A 33 -5.26 -2.22 -10.70
N ALA A 34 -4.77 -2.67 -11.86
CA ALA A 34 -3.56 -3.49 -11.96
C ALA A 34 -2.29 -2.78 -11.44
N ALA A 35 -2.23 -1.44 -11.54
CA ALA A 35 -1.15 -0.66 -10.94
C ALA A 35 -1.32 -0.64 -9.41
N VAL A 36 -2.53 -0.38 -8.92
CA VAL A 36 -2.85 -0.35 -7.48
C VAL A 36 -2.59 -1.70 -6.81
N GLU A 37 -2.98 -2.81 -7.42
CA GLU A 37 -2.70 -4.16 -6.93
C GLU A 37 -1.20 -4.49 -6.89
N LYS A 38 -0.44 -4.12 -7.94
CA LYS A 38 1.02 -4.26 -7.93
C LYS A 38 1.66 -3.43 -6.83
N MET A 39 1.16 -2.20 -6.61
CA MET A 39 1.65 -1.31 -5.57
C MET A 39 1.34 -1.88 -4.18
N ALA A 40 0.13 -2.39 -3.96
CA ALA A 40 -0.27 -3.06 -2.73
C ALA A 40 0.60 -4.29 -2.46
N ALA A 41 0.84 -5.14 -3.46
CA ALA A 41 1.71 -6.31 -3.31
C ALA A 41 3.16 -5.92 -2.97
N ALA A 42 3.69 -4.87 -3.61
CA ALA A 42 5.03 -4.36 -3.33
C ALA A 42 5.13 -3.78 -1.91
N TYR A 43 4.12 -3.03 -1.47
CA TYR A 43 4.09 -2.46 -0.12
C TYR A 43 3.92 -3.54 0.95
N ALA A 44 3.04 -4.53 0.72
CA ALA A 44 2.87 -5.70 1.58
C ALA A 44 4.20 -6.42 1.81
N HIS A 45 4.95 -6.69 0.73
CA HIS A 45 6.26 -7.32 0.82
C HIS A 45 7.28 -6.46 1.59
N HIS A 46 7.17 -5.12 1.51
CA HIS A 46 8.01 -4.21 2.27
C HIS A 46 7.64 -4.17 3.75
N THR A 47 6.35 -4.18 4.09
CA THR A 47 5.87 -4.28 5.48
C THR A 47 6.16 -5.64 6.09
N ASP A 48 6.04 -6.74 5.36
CA ASP A 48 6.42 -8.08 5.84
C ASP A 48 7.92 -8.18 6.08
N ALA A 49 8.74 -7.60 5.20
CA ALA A 49 10.18 -7.52 5.41
C ALA A 49 10.53 -6.68 6.66
N LEU A 50 9.87 -5.52 6.84
CA LEU A 50 10.04 -4.68 8.03
C LEU A 50 9.50 -5.34 9.31
N ALA A 51 8.41 -6.09 9.22
CA ALA A 51 7.84 -6.84 10.34
C ALA A 51 8.77 -7.99 10.74
N ALA A 52 9.31 -8.72 9.77
CA ALA A 52 10.30 -9.77 9.98
C ALA A 52 11.58 -9.22 10.63
N ASP A 53 12.06 -8.05 10.18
CA ASP A 53 13.24 -7.38 10.73
C ASP A 53 13.00 -6.90 12.19
N ARG A 54 11.80 -6.37 12.48
CA ARG A 54 11.40 -6.06 13.86
C ARG A 54 11.29 -7.28 14.75
N GLN A 55 10.85 -8.42 14.21
CA GLN A 55 10.77 -9.68 14.96
C GLN A 55 12.16 -10.22 15.34
N HIS A 56 13.16 -9.98 14.49
CA HIS A 56 14.55 -10.33 14.77
C HIS A 56 15.22 -9.45 15.85
N THR A 57 14.67 -8.27 16.13
CA THR A 57 15.19 -7.35 17.16
C THR A 57 14.63 -7.66 18.56
N LEU A 58 13.62 -8.53 18.67
CA LEU A 58 13.00 -8.92 19.94
C LEU A 58 13.62 -10.20 20.56
N PHE A 59 14.67 -10.76 19.95
CA PHE A 59 15.41 -11.91 20.47
C PHE A 59 16.88 -11.57 20.74
#